data_AF-A0A951ES41-F1
#
_entry.id   AF-A0A951ES41-F1
#
_cell.length_a   1.000
_cell.length_b   1.000
_cell.length_c   1.000
_cell.angle_alpha   90.00
_cell.angle_beta   90.00
_cell.angle_gamma   90.00
#
_symmetry.space_group_name_H-M   'P 1'
#
loop_
_entity.id
_entity.type
_entity.pdbx_description
1 polymer ?
#
loop_
_entity_poly.entity_id
_entity_poly.type
_entity_poly.pdbx_seq_one_letter_code
_entity_poly.pdbx_strand_id
1 'polypeptide(L)' 'GLEGLRTQIERDGGSLVVVRQPPGREPIEAWGDPGDALPLIRAIKQQFDPKGTLNPGRFVGGI' A
#
# COMPACT_ATOMS: atom_id res chain seq x y z
N GLY A 1 8.85 14.60 4.77
CA GLY A 1 7.71 14.30 3.87
C GLY A 1 6.87 13.20 4.46
N LEU A 2 5.75 12.83 3.83
CA LEU A 2 4.85 11.78 4.32
C LEU A 2 5.55 10.43 4.55
N GLU A 3 6.50 10.07 3.68
CA GLU A 3 7.30 8.84 3.83
C GLU A 3 8.13 8.82 5.12
N GLY A 4 8.76 9.94 5.47
CA GLY A 4 9.53 10.05 6.71
C GLY A 4 8.65 9.93 7.95
N LEU A 5 7.45 10.52 7.92
CA LEU A 5 6.46 10.40 9.01
C LEU A 5 5.95 8.97 9.13
N ARG A 6 5.65 8.31 8.01
CA ARG A 6 5.27 6.89 7.98
C ARG A 6 6.34 6.02 8.61
N THR A 7 7.58 6.16 8.16
CA THR A 7 8.73 5.37 8.64
C THR A 7 8.95 5.53 10.15
N GLN A 8 8.67 6.72 10.69
CA GLN A 8 8.77 6.95 12.14
C GLN A 8 7.64 6.23 12.89
N ILE A 9 6.40 6.39 12.44
CA ILE A 9 5.23 5.77 13.06
C ILE A 9 5.29 4.24 13.02
N GLU A 10 5.74 3.66 11.90
CA GLU A 10 5.89 2.20 11.74
C GLU A 10 6.96 1.63 12.69
N ARG A 11 8.06 2.35 12.92
CA ARG A 11 9.09 1.95 13.90
C ARG A 11 8.55 1.86 15.34
N ASP A 12 7.57 2.71 15.66
CA ASP A 12 6.91 2.71 16.96
C ASP A 12 5.70 1.74 17.01
N GLY A 13 5.50 0.93 15.96
CA GLY A 13 4.41 -0.04 15.85
C GLY A 13 3.03 0.57 15.53
N GLY A 14 2.99 1.83 15.10
CA GLY A 14 1.77 2.53 14.72
C GLY A 14 1.45 2.44 13.23
N SER A 15 0.42 3.17 12.79
CA SER A 15 0.05 3.28 11.37
C SER A 15 -0.31 4.72 11.00
N LEU A 16 0.04 5.13 9.77
CA LEU A 16 -0.32 6.43 9.21
C LEU A 16 -1.47 6.25 8.21
N VAL A 17 -2.55 7.01 8.41
CA VAL A 17 -3.72 7.00 7.51
C VAL A 17 -3.96 8.39 6.94
N VAL A 18 -4.05 8.48 5.61
CA VAL A 18 -4.46 9.70 4.90
C VAL A 18 -5.92 9.56 4.49
N VAL A 19 -6.81 10.23 5.23
CA VAL A 19 -8.28 10.13 5.01
C VAL A 19 -8.72 10.84 3.73
N ARG A 20 -8.00 11.91 3.34
CA ARG A 20 -8.33 12.69 2.15
C ARG A 20 -7.08 13.29 1.53
N GLN A 21 -6.84 12.98 0.26
CA GLN A 21 -5.87 13.67 -0.57
C GLN A 21 -6.58 14.70 -1.45
N PRO A 22 -6.19 15.99 -1.44
CA PRO A 22 -6.79 16.97 -2.32
C PRO A 22 -6.43 16.68 -3.79
N PRO A 23 -7.33 16.98 -4.74
CA PRO A 23 -7.09 16.76 -6.16
C PRO A 23 -5.87 17.55 -6.65
N GLY A 24 -5.15 17.00 -7.62
CA GLY A 24 -3.97 17.64 -8.23
C GLY A 24 -2.67 17.47 -7.44
N ARG A 25 -2.68 16.78 -6.29
CA ARG A 25 -1.44 16.36 -5.63
C ARG A 25 -0.86 15.10 -6.27
N GLU A 26 0.47 14.99 -6.23
CA GLU A 26 1.17 13.78 -6.65
C GLU A 26 0.65 12.54 -5.91
N PRO A 27 0.50 11.39 -6.58
CA PRO A 27 0.06 10.17 -5.95
C PRO A 27 0.96 9.82 -4.76
N ILE A 28 0.36 9.62 -3.60
CA ILE A 28 1.06 9.08 -2.45
C ILE A 28 1.11 7.57 -2.64
N GLU A 29 2.25 6.96 -2.35
CA GLU A 29 2.34 5.50 -2.23
C GLU A 29 1.34 5.08 -1.12
N ALA A 30 0.35 4.27 -1.48
CA ALA A 30 -0.81 4.00 -0.62
C ALA A 30 -0.53 2.93 0.44
N TRP A 31 0.42 2.03 0.18
CA TRP A 31 0.68 0.82 0.92
C TRP A 31 2.13 0.82 1.42
N GLY A 32 2.32 1.04 2.72
CA GLY A 32 3.64 0.92 3.36
C GLY A 32 4.25 -0.48 3.21
N ASP A 33 5.29 -0.77 3.99
CA ASP A 33 5.94 -2.08 3.93
C ASP A 33 4.91 -3.20 4.21
N PRO A 34 4.64 -4.10 3.24
CA PRO A 34 3.69 -5.18 3.43
C PRO A 34 4.19 -6.28 4.37
N GLY A 35 5.47 -6.27 4.71
CA GLY A 35 6.10 -7.24 5.60
C GLY A 35 5.88 -8.68 5.15
N ASP A 36 5.65 -9.56 6.13
CA ASP A 36 5.43 -10.99 5.93
C ASP A 36 4.03 -11.34 5.40
N ALA A 37 3.11 -10.37 5.33
CA ALA A 37 1.77 -10.56 4.78
C ALA A 37 1.76 -10.61 3.23
N LEU A 38 2.81 -10.13 2.56
CA LEU A 38 2.85 -10.03 1.09
C LEU A 38 2.53 -11.35 0.36
N PRO A 39 3.07 -12.54 0.74
CA PRO A 39 2.72 -13.81 0.11
C PRO A 39 1.23 -14.15 0.21
N LEU A 40 0.61 -13.89 1.37
CA LEU A 40 -0.82 -14.14 1.58
C LEU A 40 -1.67 -13.21 0.70
N ILE A 41 -1.34 -11.92 0.67
CA ILE A 41 -2.07 -10.94 -0.14
C ILE A 41 -1.95 -11.28 -1.64
N ARG A 42 -0.77 -11.76 -2.08
CA ARG A 42 -0.57 -12.22 -3.45
C ARG A 42 -1.42 -13.44 -3.80
N ALA A 43 -1.54 -14.41 -2.88
CA ALA A 43 -2.41 -15.57 -3.07
C ALA A 43 -3.89 -15.16 -3.21
N ILE A 44 -4.35 -14.23 -2.35
CA ILE A 44 -5.70 -13.66 -2.43
C ILE A 44 -5.88 -12.96 -3.79
N LYS A 45 -4.96 -12.07 -4.17
CA LYS A 45 -5.01 -11.34 -5.45
C LYS A 45 -5.07 -12.30 -6.64
N GLN A 46 -4.30 -13.38 -6.63
CA GLN A 46 -4.31 -14.39 -7.68
C GLN A 46 -5.64 -15.16 -7.76
N GLN A 47 -6.29 -15.43 -6.62
CA GLN A 47 -7.57 -16.11 -6.59
C GLN A 47 -8.72 -15.23 -7.12
N PHE A 48 -8.72 -13.94 -6.80
CA PHE A 48 -9.83 -13.03 -7.13
C PHE A 48 -9.63 -12.18 -8.38
N ASP A 49 -8.39 -11.89 -8.77
CA ASP A 49 -8.05 -11.17 -10.00
C ASP A 49 -6.86 -11.86 -10.71
N PRO A 50 -7.08 -13.09 -11.21
CA PRO A 50 -6.02 -13.87 -11.87
C PRO A 50 -5.45 -13.20 -13.12
N LYS A 51 -6.17 -12.22 -13.69
CA LYS A 51 -5.75 -11.46 -14.87
C LYS A 51 -5.05 -10.14 -14.54
N GLY A 52 -4.96 -9.77 -13.25
CA GLY A 52 -4.32 -8.52 -12.81
C GLY A 52 -4.99 -7.26 -13.37
N THR A 53 -6.30 -7.29 -13.59
CA THR A 53 -7.06 -6.19 -14.20
C THR A 53 -7.37 -5.07 -13.22
N LEU A 54 -7.47 -5.37 -11.93
CA LEU A 54 -7.86 -4.42 -10.89
C LEU A 54 -6.63 -3.74 -10.31
N ASN A 55 -6.43 -2.46 -10.65
CA ASN A 55 -5.35 -1.59 -10.14
C ASN A 55 -3.93 -2.17 -10.31
N PRO A 56 -3.50 -2.50 -11.54
CA PRO A 56 -2.18 -3.09 -11.80
C PRO A 56 -1.05 -2.18 -11.29
N GLY A 57 -0.13 -2.76 -10.52
CA GLY A 57 1.05 -2.06 -10.00
C GLY A 57 0.78 -1.04 -8.89
N ARG A 58 -0.47 -0.97 -8.41
CA ARG A 58 -0.91 -0.02 -7.36
C ARG A 58 -1.45 -0.72 -6.12
N PHE A 59 -1.46 -2.06 -6.10
CA PHE A 59 -1.84 -2.79 -4.91
C PHE A 59 -0.62 -3.01 -3.99
N VAL A 60 -0.87 -3.64 -2.85
CA VAL A 60 0.13 -3.87 -1.79
C VAL A 60 1.38 -4.54 -2.36
N GLY A 61 2.56 -3.95 -2.13
CA GLY A 61 3.83 -4.48 -2.66
C GLY A 61 3.97 -4.41 -4.18
N GLY A 62 3.18 -3.57 -4.86
CA GLY A 62 3.26 -3.36 -6.30
C GLY A 62 2.62 -4.46 -7.15
N ILE A 63 1.76 -5.30 -6.55
CA ILE A 63 1.03 -6.37 -7.26
C ILE A 63 -0.31 -5.92 -7.84
#